data_AF-A0A936NG31-F1
#
_entry.id   AF-A0A936NG31-F1
#
_cell.length_a   1.000
_cell.length_b   1.000
_cell.length_c   1.000
_cell.angle_alpha   90.00
_cell.angle_beta   90.00
_cell.angle_gamma   90.00
#
_symmetry.space_group_name_H-M   'P 1'
#
loop_
_entity.id
_entity.type
_entity.pdbx_description
1 polymer ?
#
loop_
_entity_poly.entity_id
_entity_poly.type
_entity_poly.pdbx_seq_one_letter_code
_entity_poly.pdbx_strand_id
1 'polypeptide(L)' 'MERNVTTAAEIESMSPADRHADFKSSIVADLDTAPQQLVQQTRARLEQIINDAEAKAAG' A
#
# COMPACT_ATOMS: atom_id res chain seq x y z
N MET A 1 -11.17 7.54 12.89
CA MET A 1 -10.89 7.06 11.52
C MET A 1 -11.96 6.04 11.17
N GLU A 2 -12.96 6.44 10.37
CA GLU A 2 -14.08 5.59 10.00
C GLU A 2 -13.91 5.10 8.55
N ARG A 3 -13.74 3.77 8.43
CA ARG A 3 -13.75 2.86 7.27
C ARG A 3 -12.89 3.21 6.03
N ASN A 4 -11.68 2.66 5.99
CA ASN A 4 -10.87 2.49 4.76
C ASN A 4 -11.05 1.08 4.12
N VAL A 5 -12.15 0.39 4.40
CA VAL A 5 -12.36 -0.97 3.89
C VAL A 5 -13.66 -1.01 3.10
N THR A 6 -13.54 -0.91 1.78
CA THR A 6 -14.61 -1.13 0.82
C THR A 6 -14.67 -2.63 0.50
N THR A 7 -15.83 -3.26 0.70
CA THR A 7 -16.04 -4.67 0.40
C THR A 7 -16.19 -4.90 -1.10
N ALA A 8 -15.98 -6.14 -1.55
CA ALA A 8 -16.15 -6.51 -2.95
C ALA A 8 -17.58 -6.21 -3.46
N ALA A 9 -18.61 -6.49 -2.65
CA ALA A 9 -20.00 -6.22 -3.01
C ALA A 9 -20.28 -4.71 -3.16
N GLU A 10 -19.67 -3.87 -2.31
CA GLU A 10 -19.77 -2.42 -2.43
C GLU A 10 -19.08 -1.93 -3.72
N ILE A 11 -17.89 -2.43 -4.03
CA ILE A 11 -17.18 -2.12 -5.29
C ILE A 11 -18.03 -2.53 -6.50
N GLU A 12 -18.64 -3.71 -6.49
CA GLU A 12 -19.47 -4.20 -7.59
C GLU A 12 -20.66 -3.29 -7.88
N SER A 13 -21.25 -2.70 -6.83
CA SER A 13 -22.35 -1.75 -6.94
C SER A 13 -21.95 -0.34 -7.43
N MET A 14 -20.66 0.01 -7.38
CA MET A 14 -20.15 1.31 -7.81
C MET A 14 -20.00 1.42 -9.32
N SER A 15 -20.23 2.62 -9.85
CA SER A 15 -19.87 2.94 -11.24
C SER A 15 -18.35 2.94 -11.42
N PRO A 16 -17.83 2.81 -12.66
CA PRO A 16 -16.39 2.89 -12.91
C PRO A 16 -15.74 4.19 -12.40
N ALA A 17 -16.45 5.32 -12.48
CA ALA A 17 -15.98 6.61 -11.99
C ALA A 17 -15.89 6.64 -10.46
N ASP A 18 -16.89 6.07 -9.78
CA ASP A 18 -16.93 6.03 -8.31
C ASP A 18 -15.87 5.08 -7.75
N ARG A 19 -15.63 3.93 -8.40
CA ARG A 19 -14.52 3.04 -8.05
C ARG A 19 -13.17 3.74 -8.15
N HIS A 20 -12.99 4.56 -9.19
CA HIS A 20 -11.75 5.31 -9.38
C HIS A 20 -11.57 6.37 -8.29
N ALA A 21 -12.64 7.10 -7.95
CA ALA A 21 -12.62 8.08 -6.87
C ALA A 21 -12.34 7.43 -5.51
N ASP A 22 -13.01 6.32 -5.20
CA ASP A 22 -12.81 5.53 -3.98
C ASP A 22 -11.35 5.08 -3.86
N PHE A 23 -10.81 4.45 -4.91
CA PHE A 23 -9.41 4.05 -4.96
C PHE A 23 -8.46 5.23 -4.70
N LYS A 24 -8.67 6.37 -5.37
CA LYS A 24 -7.81 7.55 -5.21
C LYS A 24 -7.84 8.10 -3.79
N SER A 25 -9.00 8.07 -3.14
CA SER A 25 -9.16 8.49 -1.74
C SER A 25 -8.52 7.51 -0.75
N SER A 26 -8.40 6.23 -1.11
CA SER A 26 -7.80 5.19 -0.26
C SER A 26 -6.28 5.26 -0.18
N ILE A 27 -5.63 6.06 -1.03
CA ILE A 27 -4.17 6.18 -1.08
C ILE A 27 -3.68 6.98 0.13
N VAL A 28 -3.02 6.29 1.05
CA VAL A 28 -2.33 6.89 2.19
C VAL A 28 -0.91 7.27 1.77
N ALA A 29 -0.66 8.57 1.59
CA ALA A 29 0.68 9.09 1.28
C ALA A 29 1.54 9.33 2.54
N ASP A 30 0.90 9.54 3.69
CA ASP A 30 1.58 9.75 4.97
C ASP A 30 1.76 8.41 5.71
N LEU A 31 3.01 7.97 5.84
CA LEU A 31 3.36 6.70 6.46
C LEU A 31 3.01 6.64 7.95
N ASP A 32 2.88 7.78 8.63
CA ASP A 32 2.44 7.83 10.04
C ASP A 32 0.96 7.46 10.19
N THR A 33 0.19 7.61 9.11
CA THR A 33 -1.23 7.25 9.04
C THR A 33 -1.48 5.89 8.38
N ALA A 34 -0.42 5.25 7.87
CA ALA A 34 -0.51 3.94 7.23
C ALA A 34 -0.57 2.81 8.28
N PRO A 35 -1.13 1.64 7.91
CA PRO A 35 -1.08 0.47 8.78
C PRO A 35 0.38 0.11 9.14
N GLN A 36 0.73 0.19 10.42
CA GLN A 36 2.10 -0.04 10.92
C GLN A 36 2.69 -1.37 10.45
N GLN A 37 1.88 -2.43 10.42
CA GLN A 37 2.32 -3.75 9.94
C GLN A 37 2.77 -3.71 8.46
N LEU A 38 2.06 -2.97 7.61
CA LEU A 38 2.41 -2.80 6.19
C LEU A 38 3.72 -2.04 6.04
N VAL A 39 3.92 -1.00 6.85
CA VAL A 39 5.16 -0.20 6.86
C VAL A 39 6.36 -1.07 7.23
N GLN A 40 6.25 -1.88 8.29
CA GLN A 40 7.34 -2.75 8.74
C GLN A 40 7.68 -3.85 7.71
N GLN A 41 6.67 -4.48 7.13
CA GLN A 41 6.87 -5.49 6.07
C GLN A 41 7.55 -4.88 4.83
N THR A 42 7.12 -3.69 4.43
CA THR A 42 7.72 -2.96 3.31
C THR A 42 9.17 -2.60 3.61
N ARG A 43 9.48 -2.13 4.83
CA ARG A 43 10.84 -1.82 5.25
C ARG A 43 11.76 -3.04 5.18
N ALA A 44 11.36 -4.15 5.79
CA ALA A 44 12.16 -5.38 5.78
C ALA A 44 12.46 -5.87 4.35
N ARG A 45 11.47 -5.76 3.45
CA ARG A 45 11.66 -6.11 2.03
C ARG A 45 12.64 -5.18 1.33
N LEU A 46 12.59 -3.87 1.60
CA LEU A 46 13.51 -2.92 0.99
C LEU A 46 14.94 -3.12 1.48
N GLU A 47 15.13 -3.40 2.78
CA GLU A 47 16.44 -3.74 3.34
C GLU A 47 17.05 -4.96 2.64
N GLN A 48 16.25 -6.01 2.39
CA GLN A 48 16.70 -7.17 1.61
C GLN A 48 17.15 -6.78 0.19
N ILE A 49 16.34 -5.99 -0.53
CA ILE A 49 16.67 -5.56 -1.90
C ILE A 49 17.96 -4.76 -1.94
N ILE A 50 18.18 -3.86 -0.97
CA ILE A 50 19.40 -3.06 -0.86
C ILE A 50 20.60 -3.97 -0.62
N ASN A 51 20.53 -4.86 0.37
CA ASN A 51 21.61 -5.78 0.69
C ASN A 51 21.97 -6.69 -0.50
N ASP A 52 20.97 -7.21 -1.21
CA ASP A 52 21.18 -8.04 -2.40
C ASP A 52 21.87 -7.24 -3.52
N ALA A 53 21.47 -5.98 -3.71
CA ALA A 53 22.07 -5.09 -4.71
C ALA A 53 23.53 -4.75 -4.36
N GLU A 54 23.83 -4.48 -3.10
CA GLU A 54 25.19 -4.21 -2.60
C GLU A 54 26.08 -5.45 -2.71
N ALA A 55 25.57 -6.62 -2.30
CA ALA A 55 26.30 -7.89 -2.44
C ALA A 55 26.65 -8.18 -3.91
N LYS A 56 25.73 -7.89 -4.84
CA LYS A 56 25.97 -8.02 -6.27
C LYS A 56 26.99 -7.01 -6.81
N ALA A 57 27.06 -5.81 -6.23
CA ALA A 57 28.02 -4.79 -6.63
C ALA A 57 29.44 -5.05 -6.08
N ALA A 58 29.57 -5.84 -5.02
CA ALA A 58 30.83 -6.11 -4.33
C ALA A 58 31.57 -7.38 -4.80
N GLY A 59 30.93 -8.22 -5.64
CA GLY A 59 31.50 -9.46 -6.20
C GLY A 59 31.81 -9.34 -7.69
#